data_AF-A0A2E7MZ34-F1
#
_entry.id   AF-A0A2E7MZ34-F1
#
_cell.length_a   1.000
_cell.length_b   1.000
_cell.length_c   1.000
_cell.angle_alpha   90.00
_cell.angle_beta   90.00
_cell.angle_gamma   90.00
#
_symmetry.space_group_name_H-M   'P 1'
#
loop_
_entity.id
_entity.type
_entity.pdbx_description
1 polymer ?
#
loop_
_entity_poly.entity_id
_entity_poly.type
_entity_poly.pdbx_seq_one_letter_code
_entity_poly.pdbx_strand_id
1 'polypeptide(L)'
;MLPELMAANAAFAVIKQTVANSGDLLKAGKAISDFVNAKDTLQRKGNKKKHGLFRDPNQSSDIEEFMALETLKSKEEELKQYMIYCGRPGLWHDWIKFQGNARKERQKQIELAKRQREELVQIIGIILVLCVGVLGIVWLVWFASVLKGM
;
A
#
# COMPACT_ATOMS: atom_id res chain seq x y z
N MET A 1 10.88 14.65 -8.59
CA MET A 1 9.59 14.01 -8.94
C MET A 1 9.30 12.91 -7.95
N LEU A 2 8.37 13.16 -7.04
CA LEU A 2 7.94 12.17 -6.05
C LEU A 2 7.29 10.97 -6.77
N PRO A 3 7.71 9.72 -6.50
CA PRO A 3 7.13 8.51 -7.12
C PRO A 3 5.60 8.45 -7.02
N GLU A 4 5.04 8.96 -5.92
CA GLU A 4 3.60 9.06 -5.69
C GLU A 4 2.90 9.97 -6.71
N LEU A 5 3.53 11.09 -7.07
CA LEU A 5 2.96 12.03 -8.04
C LEU A 5 2.97 11.42 -9.45
N MET A 6 3.99 10.64 -9.79
CA MET A 6 4.02 9.89 -11.07
C MET A 6 2.91 8.83 -11.12
N ALA A 7 2.75 8.05 -10.05
CA ALA A 7 1.68 7.05 -9.95
C ALA A 7 0.29 7.69 -10.05
N ALA A 8 0.09 8.83 -9.38
CA ALA A 8 -1.15 9.59 -9.44
C ALA A 8 -1.43 10.14 -10.85
N ASN A 9 -0.43 10.66 -11.54
CA ASN A 9 -0.58 11.18 -12.91
C ASN A 9 -0.91 10.07 -13.91
N ALA A 10 -0.27 8.89 -13.78
CA ALA A 10 -0.59 7.73 -14.61
C ALA A 10 -2.02 7.25 -14.38
N ALA A 11 -2.42 7.13 -13.11
CA ALA A 11 -3.79 6.76 -12.75
C ALA A 11 -4.82 7.77 -13.27
N PHE A 12 -4.54 9.07 -13.14
CA PHE A 12 -5.38 10.15 -13.65
C PHE A 12 -5.64 10.00 -15.15
N ALA A 13 -4.59 9.75 -15.95
CA ALA A 13 -4.73 9.57 -17.40
C ALA A 13 -5.65 8.40 -17.75
N VAL A 14 -5.49 7.26 -17.06
CA VAL A 14 -6.32 6.06 -17.26
C VAL A 14 -7.77 6.33 -16.87
N ILE A 15 -8.02 7.01 -15.74
CA ILE A 15 -9.38 7.34 -15.30
C ILE A 15 -10.04 8.25 -16.34
N LYS A 16 -9.37 9.32 -16.75
CA LYS A 16 -9.89 10.27 -17.74
C LYS A 16 -10.20 9.58 -19.06
N GLN A 17 -9.31 8.74 -19.55
CA GLN A 17 -9.51 7.95 -20.77
C GLN A 17 -10.67 6.95 -20.62
N THR A 18 -10.84 6.33 -19.45
CA THR A 18 -11.94 5.40 -19.21
C THR A 18 -13.29 6.12 -19.27
N VAL A 19 -13.39 7.30 -18.64
CA VAL A 19 -14.58 8.15 -18.70
C VAL A 19 -14.81 8.63 -20.15
N ALA A 20 -13.77 9.02 -20.87
CA ALA A 20 -13.87 9.42 -22.28
C ALA A 20 -14.44 8.31 -23.17
N ASN A 21 -13.99 7.07 -22.95
CA ASN A 21 -14.34 5.93 -23.79
C ASN A 21 -15.68 5.29 -23.42
N SER A 22 -16.05 5.29 -22.14
CA SER A 22 -17.20 4.52 -21.64
C SER A 22 -18.26 5.34 -20.93
N GLY A 23 -17.99 6.61 -20.59
CA GLY A 23 -18.85 7.43 -19.76
C GLY A 23 -18.99 6.95 -18.31
N ASP A 24 -18.19 5.95 -17.90
CA ASP A 24 -18.29 5.25 -16.63
C ASP A 24 -16.89 4.95 -16.02
N LEU A 25 -16.85 4.48 -14.77
CA LEU A 25 -15.66 4.18 -13.97
C LEU A 25 -15.43 2.67 -13.75
N LEU A 26 -16.34 1.80 -14.21
CA LEU A 26 -16.27 0.35 -13.96
C LEU A 26 -14.91 -0.27 -14.35
N LYS A 27 -14.33 0.16 -15.47
CA LYS A 27 -13.04 -0.35 -15.96
C LYS A 27 -11.82 0.35 -15.33
N ALA A 28 -12.04 1.43 -14.57
CA ALA A 28 -10.98 2.22 -13.96
C ALA A 28 -10.65 1.80 -12.52
N GLY A 29 -11.23 0.72 -11.98
CA GLY A 29 -11.10 0.34 -10.56
C GLY A 29 -9.67 0.30 -10.03
N LYS A 30 -8.72 -0.28 -10.78
CA LYS A 30 -7.30 -0.30 -10.41
C LYS A 30 -6.70 1.11 -10.38
N ALA A 31 -6.95 1.91 -11.41
CA ALA A 31 -6.45 3.28 -11.50
C ALA A 31 -7.03 4.17 -10.39
N ILE A 32 -8.32 4.01 -10.05
CA ILE A 32 -8.95 4.70 -8.91
C ILE A 32 -8.22 4.33 -7.62
N SER A 33 -7.97 3.04 -7.37
CA SER A 33 -7.23 2.60 -6.20
C SER A 33 -5.81 3.17 -6.17
N ASP A 34 -5.09 3.16 -7.28
CA ASP A 34 -3.73 3.69 -7.38
C ASP A 34 -3.70 5.20 -7.10
N PHE A 35 -4.65 5.97 -7.63
CA PHE A 35 -4.78 7.41 -7.38
C PHE A 35 -5.04 7.71 -5.88
N VAL A 36 -6.00 7.01 -5.28
CA VAL A 36 -6.36 7.18 -3.86
C VAL A 36 -5.20 6.78 -2.95
N ASN A 37 -4.53 5.67 -3.27
CA ASN A 37 -3.38 5.20 -2.51
C ASN A 37 -2.20 6.16 -2.59
N ALA A 38 -1.92 6.72 -3.78
CA ALA A 38 -0.89 7.72 -3.96
C ALA A 38 -1.18 8.98 -3.14
N LYS A 39 -2.42 9.49 -3.18
CA LYS A 39 -2.87 10.64 -2.39
C LYS A 39 -2.71 10.40 -0.89
N ASP A 40 -3.22 9.29 -0.37
CA ASP A 40 -3.14 8.96 1.05
C ASP A 40 -1.67 8.75 1.49
N THR A 41 -0.83 8.18 0.63
CA THR A 41 0.60 7.97 0.93
C THR A 41 1.36 9.29 0.99
N LEU A 42 1.10 10.19 0.04
CA LEU A 42 1.69 11.53 0.02
C LEU A 42 1.29 12.34 1.27
N GLN A 43 0.01 12.30 1.65
CA GLN A 43 -0.48 12.95 2.88
C GLN A 43 0.18 12.37 4.14
N ARG A 44 0.34 11.04 4.22
CA ARG A 44 1.01 10.40 5.37
C ARG A 44 2.50 10.73 5.44
N LYS A 45 3.18 10.87 4.30
CA LYS A 45 4.61 11.25 4.26
C LYS A 45 4.80 12.67 4.81
N GLY A 46 3.98 13.63 4.37
CA GLY A 46 4.02 15.00 4.90
C GLY A 46 3.76 15.07 6.41
N ASN A 47 2.78 14.31 6.91
CA ASN A 47 2.49 14.29 8.35
C ASN A 47 3.60 13.61 9.17
N LYS A 48 4.21 12.53 8.67
CA LYS A 48 5.30 11.84 9.38
C LYS A 48 6.57 12.69 9.51
N LYS A 49 6.90 13.46 8.48
CA LYS A 49 8.09 14.31 8.46
C LYS A 49 7.99 15.52 9.41
N LYS A 50 6.79 16.07 9.61
CA LYS A 50 6.54 17.13 10.60
C LYS A 50 6.85 16.73 12.06
N HIS A 51 6.87 15.43 12.38
CA HIS A 51 7.02 14.92 13.75
C HIS A 51 8.29 14.07 13.97
N GLY A 52 9.23 14.02 13.01
CA GLY A 52 10.45 13.22 13.14
C GLY A 52 11.55 13.92 13.94
N LEU A 53 12.07 13.26 14.97
CA LEU A 53 13.18 13.77 15.82
C LEU A 53 14.54 13.85 15.07
N PHE A 54 14.67 13.13 13.95
CA PHE A 54 15.86 13.11 13.09
C PHE A 54 15.47 13.54 11.67
N ARG A 55 15.45 14.85 11.42
CA ARG A 55 15.17 15.42 10.09
C ARG A 55 16.48 15.52 9.29
N ASP A 56 16.52 14.87 8.13
CA ASP A 56 17.63 15.00 7.19
C ASP A 56 17.71 16.46 6.67
N PRO A 57 18.82 17.19 6.90
CA PRO A 57 18.95 18.59 6.52
C PRO A 57 19.00 18.82 5.00
N ASN A 58 19.25 17.79 4.19
CA ASN A 58 19.27 17.89 2.72
C ASN A 58 17.90 17.64 2.06
N GLN A 59 16.84 17.43 2.84
CA GLN A 59 15.52 17.17 2.30
C GLN A 59 14.73 18.47 2.08
N SER A 60 14.76 19.00 0.86
CA SER A 60 13.95 20.11 0.33
C SER A 60 12.44 19.77 0.23
N SER A 61 11.91 19.05 1.22
CA SER A 61 10.78 18.14 1.04
C SER A 61 9.42 18.76 1.30
N ASP A 62 9.31 19.70 2.23
CA ASP A 62 7.99 20.15 2.70
C ASP A 62 7.26 21.00 1.66
N ILE A 63 8.00 21.84 0.91
CA ILE A 63 7.45 22.62 -0.20
C ILE A 63 7.13 21.70 -1.39
N GLU A 64 8.03 20.79 -1.77
CA GLU A 64 7.79 19.86 -2.90
C GLU A 64 6.59 18.95 -2.62
N GLU A 65 6.45 18.44 -1.40
CA GLU A 65 5.30 17.63 -0.98
C GLU A 65 4.00 18.43 -0.95
N PHE A 66 4.03 19.67 -0.47
CA PHE A 66 2.86 20.56 -0.52
C PHE A 66 2.44 20.83 -1.97
N MET A 67 3.39 21.17 -2.85
CA MET A 67 3.13 21.39 -4.27
C MET A 67 2.58 20.14 -4.96
N ALA A 68 3.09 18.96 -4.60
CA ALA A 68 2.59 17.69 -5.10
C ALA A 68 1.15 17.41 -4.62
N LEU A 69 0.85 17.67 -3.33
CA LEU A 69 -0.50 17.54 -2.78
C LEU A 69 -1.48 18.48 -3.47
N GLU A 70 -1.08 19.71 -3.72
CA GLU A 70 -1.91 20.70 -4.40
C GLU A 70 -2.14 20.33 -5.88
N THR A 71 -1.10 19.82 -6.56
CA THR A 71 -1.22 19.27 -7.91
C THR A 71 -2.24 18.13 -7.95
N LEU A 72 -2.20 17.21 -6.98
CA LEU A 72 -3.16 16.11 -6.87
C LEU A 72 -4.59 16.60 -6.65
N LYS A 73 -4.81 17.62 -5.81
CA LYS A 73 -6.14 18.23 -5.63
C LYS A 73 -6.64 18.87 -6.91
N SER A 74 -5.78 19.61 -7.61
CA SER A 74 -6.12 20.22 -8.91
C SER A 74 -6.54 19.15 -9.91
N LYS A 75 -5.84 18.01 -9.96
CA LYS A 75 -6.21 16.85 -10.80
C LYS A 75 -7.52 16.21 -10.41
N GLU A 76 -7.84 16.16 -9.12
CA GLU A 76 -9.13 15.64 -8.64
C GLU A 76 -10.29 16.57 -9.02
N GLU A 77 -10.12 17.89 -8.92
CA GLU A 77 -11.13 18.83 -9.40
C GLU A 77 -11.27 18.78 -10.93
N GLU A 78 -10.15 18.62 -11.67
CA GLU A 78 -10.18 18.38 -13.12
C GLU A 78 -11.00 17.12 -13.44
N LEU A 79 -10.78 16.01 -12.71
CA LEU A 79 -11.57 14.78 -12.87
C LEU A 79 -13.04 15.00 -12.52
N LYS A 80 -13.35 15.73 -11.47
CA LYS A 80 -14.73 16.04 -11.08
C LYS A 80 -15.46 16.79 -12.17
N GLN A 81 -14.87 17.87 -12.68
CA GLN A 81 -15.44 18.62 -13.81
C GLN A 81 -15.61 17.70 -15.01
N TYR A 82 -14.58 16.91 -15.34
CA TYR A 82 -14.64 15.97 -16.46
C TYR A 82 -15.74 14.92 -16.32
N MET A 83 -15.94 14.35 -15.12
CA MET A 83 -17.01 13.40 -14.84
C MET A 83 -18.40 14.04 -14.92
N ILE A 84 -18.53 15.32 -14.56
CA ILE A 84 -19.79 16.06 -14.68
C ILE A 84 -20.13 16.31 -16.16
N TYR A 85 -19.14 16.70 -16.98
CA TYR A 85 -19.38 17.07 -18.38
C TYR A 85 -19.41 15.87 -19.34
N CYS A 86 -18.56 14.87 -19.14
CA CYS A 86 -18.37 13.75 -20.06
C CYS A 86 -18.91 12.41 -19.53
N GLY A 87 -19.25 12.34 -18.25
CA GLY A 87 -19.74 11.13 -17.61
C GLY A 87 -21.27 11.03 -17.55
N ARG A 88 -21.76 9.86 -17.13
CA ARG A 88 -23.16 9.65 -16.79
C ARG A 88 -23.60 10.50 -15.58
N PRO A 89 -24.88 10.92 -15.48
CA PRO A 89 -25.40 11.54 -14.25
C PRO A 89 -25.09 10.71 -13.00
N GLY A 90 -24.56 11.36 -11.96
CA GLY A 90 -24.20 10.71 -10.71
C GLY A 90 -22.81 10.05 -10.68
N LEU A 91 -22.03 10.10 -11.78
CA LEU A 91 -20.72 9.45 -11.84
C LEU A 91 -19.74 9.91 -10.75
N TRP A 92 -19.78 11.20 -10.40
CA TRP A 92 -18.98 11.75 -9.30
C TRP A 92 -19.35 11.12 -7.93
N HIS A 93 -20.61 10.81 -7.71
CA HIS A 93 -21.04 10.14 -6.49
C HIS A 93 -20.51 8.70 -6.44
N ASP A 94 -20.48 8.00 -7.58
CA ASP A 94 -19.90 6.68 -7.68
C ASP A 94 -18.37 6.70 -7.53
N TRP A 95 -17.70 7.74 -8.04
CA TRP A 95 -16.29 8.00 -7.74
C TRP A 95 -16.02 8.05 -6.23
N ILE A 96 -16.80 8.83 -5.47
CA ILE A 96 -16.65 8.91 -4.00
C ILE A 96 -16.83 7.53 -3.34
N LYS A 97 -17.82 6.75 -3.79
CA LYS A 97 -18.02 5.37 -3.32
C LYS A 97 -16.80 4.49 -3.63
N PHE A 98 -16.26 4.57 -4.84
CA PHE A 98 -15.07 3.82 -5.23
C PHE A 98 -13.84 4.21 -4.41
N GLN A 99 -13.66 5.49 -4.08
CA GLN A 99 -12.59 5.92 -3.16
C GLN A 99 -12.75 5.27 -1.77
N GLY A 100 -13.98 5.26 -1.24
CA GLY A 100 -14.27 4.59 0.03
C GLY A 100 -14.00 3.08 0.00
N ASN A 101 -14.39 2.42 -1.09
CA ASN A 101 -14.14 1.00 -1.30
C ASN A 101 -12.64 0.69 -1.44
N ALA A 102 -11.89 1.51 -2.18
CA ALA A 102 -10.44 1.35 -2.32
C ALA A 102 -9.71 1.45 -0.97
N ARG A 103 -10.14 2.37 -0.09
CA ARG A 103 -9.59 2.49 1.28
C ARG A 103 -9.90 1.27 2.13
N LYS A 104 -11.13 0.78 2.09
CA LYS A 104 -11.54 -0.45 2.81
C LYS A 104 -10.77 -1.66 2.30
N GLU A 105 -10.63 -1.79 0.99
CA GLU A 105 -9.89 -2.89 0.38
C GLU A 105 -8.42 -2.86 0.80
N ARG A 106 -7.79 -1.69 0.77
CA ARG A 106 -6.41 -1.53 1.29
C ARG A 106 -6.28 -2.00 2.74
N GLN A 107 -7.23 -1.66 3.61
CA GLN A 107 -7.20 -2.10 5.01
C GLN A 107 -7.29 -3.62 5.13
N LYS A 108 -8.20 -4.26 4.37
CA LYS A 108 -8.32 -5.72 4.31
C LYS A 108 -7.02 -6.37 3.81
N GLN A 109 -6.40 -5.83 2.76
CA GLN A 109 -5.15 -6.36 2.22
C GLN A 109 -3.99 -6.24 3.23
N ILE A 110 -3.94 -5.15 4.00
CA ILE A 110 -2.96 -4.99 5.07
C ILE A 110 -3.20 -6.02 6.19
N GLU A 111 -4.45 -6.26 6.56
CA GLU A 111 -4.80 -7.24 7.58
C GLU A 111 -4.48 -8.68 7.14
N LEU A 112 -4.85 -9.04 5.90
CA LEU A 112 -4.50 -10.34 5.31
C LEU A 112 -2.99 -10.54 5.25
N ALA A 113 -2.23 -9.52 4.82
CA ALA A 113 -0.78 -9.58 4.79
C ALA A 113 -0.16 -9.74 6.19
N LYS A 114 -0.78 -9.19 7.24
CA LYS A 114 -0.35 -9.41 8.63
C LYS A 114 -0.61 -10.84 9.06
N ARG A 115 -1.83 -11.35 8.83
CA ARG A 115 -2.20 -12.73 9.17
C ARG A 115 -1.29 -13.75 8.48
N GLN A 116 -1.03 -13.57 7.18
CA GLN A 116 -0.09 -14.43 6.44
C GLN A 116 1.32 -14.40 7.03
N ARG A 117 1.81 -13.24 7.46
CA ARG A 117 3.12 -13.13 8.13
C ARG A 117 3.13 -13.83 9.48
N GLU A 118 2.05 -13.71 10.25
CA GLU A 118 1.91 -14.38 11.54
C GLU A 118 1.89 -15.90 11.37
N GLU A 119 1.11 -16.43 10.42
CA GLU A 119 1.08 -17.86 10.08
C GLU A 119 2.45 -18.37 9.64
N LEU A 120 3.14 -17.63 8.77
CA LEU A 120 4.49 -18.01 8.33
C LEU A 120 5.49 -18.04 9.49
N VAL A 121 5.46 -17.04 10.37
CA VAL A 121 6.34 -17.00 11.55
C VAL A 121 6.04 -18.15 12.51
N GLN A 122 4.76 -18.47 12.73
CA GLN A 122 4.36 -19.61 13.56
C GLN A 122 4.85 -20.93 12.97
N ILE A 123 4.64 -21.16 11.67
CA ILE A 123 5.09 -22.38 10.98
C ILE A 123 6.62 -22.52 11.06
N ILE A 124 7.36 -21.46 10.75
CA ILE A 124 8.83 -21.45 10.83
C ILE A 124 9.29 -21.70 12.28
N GLY A 125 8.64 -21.09 13.26
CA GLY A 125 8.94 -21.30 14.68
C GLY A 125 8.75 -22.75 15.12
N ILE A 126 7.65 -23.38 14.73
CA ILE A 126 7.37 -24.80 15.03
C ILE A 126 8.42 -25.71 14.40
N ILE A 127 8.76 -25.49 13.13
CA ILE A 127 9.78 -26.27 12.42
C ILE A 127 11.14 -26.14 13.12
N LEU A 128 11.54 -24.92 13.50
CA LEU A 128 12.79 -24.68 14.22
C LEU A 128 12.84 -25.43 15.56
N VAL A 129 11.78 -25.38 16.35
CA VAL A 129 11.69 -26.08 17.64
C VAL A 129 11.82 -27.60 17.43
N LEU A 130 11.14 -28.16 16.44
CA LEU A 130 11.23 -29.59 16.11
C LEU A 130 12.65 -29.98 15.65
N CYS A 131 13.27 -29.19 14.78
CA CYS A 131 14.64 -29.46 14.32
C CYS A 131 15.64 -29.44 15.49
N VAL A 132 15.57 -28.43 16.37
CA VAL A 132 16.45 -28.35 17.55
C VAL A 132 16.19 -29.51 18.51
N GLY A 133 14.92 -29.89 18.71
CA GLY A 133 14.56 -31.04 19.55
C GLY A 133 15.15 -32.35 19.03
N VAL A 134 15.00 -32.63 17.73
CA VAL A 134 15.56 -33.84 17.10
C VAL A 134 17.08 -33.84 17.15
N LEU A 135 17.73 -32.72 16.81
CA LEU A 135 19.19 -32.60 16.88
C LEU A 135 19.70 -32.79 18.31
N GLY A 136 19.00 -32.25 19.32
CA GLY A 136 19.33 -32.43 20.72
C GLY A 136 19.26 -33.89 21.16
N ILE A 137 18.22 -34.62 20.75
CA ILE A 137 18.08 -36.05 21.05
C ILE A 137 19.19 -36.86 20.38
N VAL A 138 19.48 -36.61 19.11
CA VAL A 138 20.57 -37.28 18.38
C VAL A 138 21.91 -37.04 19.07
N TRP A 139 22.17 -35.80 19.50
CA TRP A 139 23.40 -35.44 20.19
C TRP A 139 23.53 -36.15 21.55
N LEU A 140 22.45 -36.22 22.33
CA LEU A 140 22.42 -36.93 23.61
C LEU A 140 22.65 -38.45 23.44
N VAL A 141 22.05 -39.08 22.43
CA VAL A 141 22.24 -40.51 22.13
C VAL A 141 23.69 -40.78 21.72
N TRP A 142 24.26 -39.94 20.86
CA TRP A 142 25.65 -40.04 20.46
C TRP A 142 26.59 -39.89 21.65
N PHE A 143 26.39 -38.87 22.49
CA PHE A 143 27.19 -38.64 23.69
C PHE A 143 27.12 -39.81 24.70
N ALA A 144 25.92 -40.36 24.92
CA ALA A 144 25.74 -41.53 25.79
C ALA A 144 26.43 -42.79 25.25
N SER A 145 26.47 -42.97 23.92
CA SER A 145 27.17 -44.11 23.30
C SER A 145 28.69 -44.01 23.45
N VAL A 146 29.25 -42.81 23.39
CA VAL A 146 30.68 -42.55 23.61
C VAL A 146 31.08 -42.83 25.06
N LEU A 147 30.26 -42.42 26.03
CA LEU A 147 30.50 -42.67 27.46
C LEU A 147 30.47 -44.15 27.85
N LYS A 148 29.67 -44.97 27.17
CA LYS A 148 29.63 -46.43 27.39
C LYS A 148 30.77 -47.18 26.72
N GLY A 149 31.45 -46.56 25.76
CA GLY A 149 32.57 -47.16 25.03
C GLY A 149 33.95 -46.86 25.60
N MET A 150 34.05 -45.99 26.61
CA MET A 150 35.25 -45.75 27.43
C MET A 150 35.17 -46.54 28.73
#